data_AF-A0A7X9FSL2-F1
#
_entry.id   AF-A0A7X9FSL2-F1
#
_cell.length_a   1.000
_cell.length_b   1.000
_cell.length_c   1.000
_cell.angle_alpha   90.00
_cell.angle_beta   90.00
_cell.angle_gamma   90.00
#
_symmetry.space_group_name_H-M   'P 1'
#
loop_
_entity.id
_entity.type
_entity.pdbx_description
1 polymer ?
#
loop_
_entity_poly.entity_id
_entity_poly.type
_entity_poly.pdbx_seq_one_letter_code
_entity_poly.pdbx_strand_id
1 'polypeptide(L)'
;PTRGGLASVLHEILSNVPLDIILKENSLPFSPQALAISSMLGIDLLHVACEGRLIVICDPSCAEDIVLRWQILSEGKGAVQIGHVERGSSRLILETLAGGKRLVDVPQGELLPRIC
;
A
#
# COMPACT_ATOMS: atom_id res chain seq x y z
N PRO A 1 5.45 6.64 3.61
CA PRO A 1 6.32 5.59 3.05
C PRO A 1 7.24 6.21 2.00
N THR A 2 8.53 6.39 2.28
CA THR A 2 9.46 7.03 1.32
C THR A 2 10.01 6.01 0.30
N ARG A 3 11.29 6.02 -0.08
CA ARG A 3 11.81 5.39 -1.33
C ARG A 3 11.28 3.95 -1.56
N GLY A 4 10.86 3.67 -2.79
CA GLY A 4 10.25 2.39 -3.19
C GLY A 4 8.75 2.26 -2.87
N GLY A 5 8.15 3.22 -2.17
CA GLY A 5 6.71 3.33 -1.99
C GLY A 5 6.11 2.31 -1.02
N LEU A 6 4.81 2.06 -1.17
CA LEU A 6 4.07 1.09 -0.36
C LEU A 6 4.60 -0.33 -0.58
N ALA A 7 4.91 -0.70 -1.83
CA ALA A 7 5.39 -2.02 -2.20
C ALA A 7 6.69 -2.38 -1.46
N SER A 8 7.68 -1.48 -1.42
CA SER A 8 8.95 -1.74 -0.72
C SER A 8 8.74 -2.00 0.76
N VAL A 9 7.98 -1.15 1.45
CA VAL A 9 7.73 -1.29 2.89
C VAL A 9 7.02 -2.61 3.21
N LEU A 10 6.02 -3.00 2.41
CA LEU A 10 5.31 -4.25 2.64
C LEU A 10 6.17 -5.48 2.34
N HIS A 11 7.03 -5.43 1.31
CA HIS A 11 8.00 -6.49 1.05
C HIS A 11 9.04 -6.62 2.17
N GLU A 12 9.51 -5.51 2.73
CA GLU A 12 10.39 -5.53 3.90
C GLU A 12 9.71 -6.18 5.11
N ILE A 13 8.43 -5.90 5.35
CA ILE A 13 7.64 -6.54 6.41
C ILE A 13 7.47 -8.04 6.16
N LEU A 14 7.24 -8.43 4.90
CA LEU A 14 7.08 -9.84 4.52
C LEU A 14 8.40 -10.62 4.54
N SER A 15 9.54 -9.93 4.59
CA SER A 15 10.86 -10.54 4.60
C SER A 15 11.02 -11.47 5.80
N ASN A 16 11.21 -12.76 5.52
CA ASN A 16 11.40 -13.83 6.51
C ASN A 16 10.19 -14.17 7.39
N VAL A 17 8.97 -13.83 6.98
CA VAL A 17 7.74 -14.26 7.66
C VAL A 17 6.82 -15.07 6.73
N PRO A 18 6.23 -16.20 7.19
CA PRO A 18 5.35 -17.06 6.37
C PRO A 18 3.92 -16.49 6.31
N LEU A 19 3.82 -15.23 5.87
CA LEU A 19 2.58 -14.48 5.76
C LEU A 19 2.43 -13.95 4.34
N ASP A 20 1.20 -13.79 3.88
CA ASP A 20 0.88 -13.05 2.66
C ASP A 20 0.14 -11.76 3.05
N ILE A 21 0.35 -10.69 2.31
CA ILE A 21 -0.40 -9.43 2.44
C ILE A 21 -1.26 -9.28 1.19
N ILE A 22 -2.57 -9.13 1.42
CA ILE A 22 -3.56 -8.98 0.36
C ILE A 22 -4.10 -7.55 0.42
N LEU A 23 -3.72 -6.75 -0.56
CA LEU A 23 -4.22 -5.41 -0.79
C LEU A 23 -5.47 -5.44 -1.65
N LYS A 24 -6.43 -4.56 -1.37
CA LYS A 24 -7.62 -4.37 -2.21
C LYS A 24 -7.49 -3.08 -3.00
N GLU A 25 -7.44 -3.17 -4.32
CA GLU A 25 -7.20 -2.00 -5.19
C GLU A 25 -8.23 -0.89 -4.97
N ASN A 26 -9.50 -1.24 -4.78
CA ASN A 26 -10.59 -0.28 -4.54
C ASN A 26 -10.49 0.50 -3.21
N SER A 27 -9.67 0.03 -2.27
CA SER A 27 -9.52 0.63 -0.94
C SER A 27 -8.31 1.56 -0.84
N LEU A 28 -7.43 1.56 -1.84
CA LEU A 28 -6.22 2.38 -1.83
C LEU A 28 -6.59 3.87 -1.99
N PRO A 29 -6.20 4.75 -1.04
CA PRO A 29 -6.60 6.16 -1.05
C PRO A 29 -5.70 6.99 -1.98
N PHE A 30 -5.78 6.70 -3.27
CA PHE A 30 -5.13 7.49 -4.33
C PHE A 30 -6.01 8.67 -4.72
N SER A 31 -5.41 9.85 -4.91
CA SER A 31 -6.14 11.01 -5.42
C SER A 31 -6.44 10.83 -6.92
N PRO A 32 -7.53 11.42 -7.45
CA PRO A 32 -7.82 11.38 -8.88
C PRO A 32 -6.66 11.91 -9.75
N GLN A 33 -5.95 12.93 -9.25
CA GLN A 33 -4.80 13.51 -9.93
C GLN A 33 -3.61 12.55 -9.99
N ALA A 34 -3.33 11.83 -8.89
CA ALA A 34 -2.26 10.84 -8.87
C ALA A 34 -2.55 9.69 -9.84
N LEU A 35 -3.79 9.20 -9.87
CA LEU A 35 -4.24 8.17 -10.81
C LEU A 35 -4.12 8.63 -12.27
N ALA A 36 -4.55 9.85 -12.58
CA ALA A 36 -4.43 10.39 -13.93
C ALA A 36 -2.97 10.46 -14.41
N ILE A 37 -2.07 10.94 -13.55
CA ILE A 37 -0.64 11.02 -13.85
C ILE A 37 -0.04 9.61 -13.99
N SER A 38 -0.37 8.69 -13.09
CA SER A 38 0.17 7.33 -13.11
C SER A 38 -0.25 6.59 -14.38
N SER A 39 -1.50 6.74 -14.81
CA SER A 39 -1.99 6.20 -16.07
C SER A 39 -1.31 6.82 -17.29
N MET A 40 -1.08 8.14 -17.29
CA MET A 40 -0.41 8.84 -18.39
C MET A 40 1.06 8.42 -18.54
N LEU A 41 1.74 8.21 -17.42
CA LEU A 41 3.17 7.87 -17.39
C LEU A 41 3.45 6.37 -17.41
N GLY A 42 2.41 5.52 -17.27
CA GLY A 42 2.56 4.07 -17.16
C GLY A 42 3.29 3.63 -15.88
N ILE A 43 3.14 4.38 -14.79
CA ILE A 43 3.80 4.11 -13.51
C ILE A 43 2.78 3.50 -12.54
N ASP A 44 3.21 2.53 -11.74
CA ASP A 44 2.41 1.98 -10.65
C ASP A 44 2.66 2.78 -9.35
N LEU A 45 1.60 3.39 -8.81
CA LEU A 45 1.64 4.20 -7.59
C LEU A 45 2.08 3.43 -6.34
N LEU A 46 1.96 2.09 -6.34
CA LEU A 46 2.46 1.27 -5.24
C LEU A 46 3.98 1.39 -5.06
N HIS A 47 4.71 1.74 -6.12
CA HIS A 47 6.17 1.84 -6.13
C HIS A 47 6.69 3.29 -6.06
N VAL A 48 5.80 4.27 -5.97
CA VAL A 48 6.16 5.69 -5.92
C VAL A 48 6.39 6.10 -4.46
N ALA A 49 7.49 6.82 -4.22
CA ALA A 49 7.80 7.38 -2.91
C ALA A 49 6.69 8.33 -2.44
N CYS A 50 6.38 8.27 -1.14
CA CYS A 50 5.33 9.05 -0.53
C CYS A 50 5.75 9.59 0.86
N GLU A 51 5.94 10.89 0.95
CA GLU A 51 6.20 11.54 2.24
C GLU A 51 4.89 11.77 3.01
N GLY A 52 4.98 11.78 4.34
CA GLY A 52 3.82 12.12 5.20
C GLY A 52 2.71 11.08 5.30
N ARG A 53 2.95 9.79 4.94
CA ARG A 53 2.00 8.70 5.27
C ARG A 53 2.68 7.56 6.01
N LEU A 54 1.87 6.83 6.76
CA LEU A 54 2.25 5.68 7.57
C LEU A 54 1.45 4.44 7.17
N ILE A 55 1.99 3.27 7.48
CA ILE A 55 1.34 1.97 7.30
C ILE A 55 1.33 1.30 8.66
N VAL A 56 0.20 0.69 9.03
CA VAL A 56 0.09 -0.10 10.27
C VAL A 56 -0.56 -1.43 9.98
N ILE A 57 0.00 -2.45 10.60
CA ILE A 57 -0.55 -3.80 10.68
C ILE A 57 -0.96 -3.99 12.14
N CYS A 58 -2.21 -4.40 12.33
CA CYS A 58 -2.81 -4.54 13.66
C CYS A 58 -3.74 -5.75 13.70
N ASP A 59 -4.14 -6.14 14.91
CA ASP A 59 -5.14 -7.18 15.09
C ASP A 59 -6.49 -6.74 14.49
N PRO A 60 -7.22 -7.61 13.77
CA PRO A 60 -8.51 -7.26 13.18
C PRO A 60 -9.52 -6.68 14.17
N SER A 61 -9.48 -7.08 15.44
CA SER A 61 -10.38 -6.60 16.48
C SER A 61 -10.22 -5.11 16.81
N CYS A 62 -9.08 -4.51 16.48
CA CYS A 62 -8.79 -3.10 16.74
C CYS A 62 -8.65 -2.23 15.48
N ALA A 63 -8.75 -2.83 14.29
CA ALA A 63 -8.51 -2.13 13.03
C ALA A 63 -9.48 -0.96 12.79
N GLU A 64 -10.77 -1.17 13.04
CA GLU A 64 -11.80 -0.13 12.86
C GLU A 64 -11.59 1.03 13.85
N ASP A 65 -11.34 0.73 15.12
CA ASP A 65 -11.07 1.74 16.15
C ASP A 65 -9.85 2.59 15.83
N ILE A 66 -8.76 1.98 15.31
CA ILE A 66 -7.56 2.70 14.90
C ILE A 66 -7.88 3.67 13.76
N VAL A 67 -8.60 3.20 12.73
CA VAL A 67 -8.99 4.03 11.58
C VAL A 67 -9.85 5.21 12.04
N LEU A 68 -10.88 4.96 12.86
CA LEU A 68 -11.76 6.00 13.38
C LEU A 68 -10.98 7.06 14.17
N ARG A 69 -10.05 6.65 15.03
CA ARG A 69 -9.24 7.59 15.82
C ARG A 69 -8.32 8.43 14.95
N TRP A 70 -7.74 7.87 13.88
CA TRP A 70 -6.91 8.65 12.97
C TRP A 70 -7.70 9.60 12.10
N GLN A 71 -8.91 9.25 11.67
CA GLN A 71 -9.76 10.12 10.88
C GLN A 71 -10.18 11.40 11.63
N ILE A 72 -10.08 11.43 12.96
CA ILE A 72 -10.28 12.64 13.78
C ILE A 72 -9.13 13.65 13.59
N LEU A 73 -7.92 13.17 13.29
CA LEU A 73 -6.75 14.01 13.06
C LEU A 73 -6.81 14.63 11.66
N SER A 74 -6.37 15.88 11.52
CA SER A 74 -6.34 16.60 10.24
C SER A 74 -5.56 15.85 9.16
N GLU A 75 -4.41 15.29 9.53
CA GLU A 75 -3.47 14.56 8.68
C GLU A 75 -3.94 13.11 8.42
N GLY A 76 -4.80 12.59 9.29
CA GLY A 76 -5.28 11.21 9.26
C GLY A 76 -6.65 11.03 8.59
N LYS A 77 -7.27 12.09 8.06
CA LYS A 77 -8.60 12.03 7.41
C LYS A 77 -8.71 10.98 6.31
N GLY A 78 -7.60 10.69 5.62
CA GLY A 78 -7.52 9.67 4.56
C GLY A 78 -7.19 8.26 5.06
N ALA A 79 -7.15 8.04 6.38
CA ALA A 79 -6.87 6.72 6.94
C ALA A 79 -7.98 5.73 6.54
N VAL A 80 -7.56 4.57 6.05
CA VAL A 80 -8.47 3.53 5.57
C VAL A 80 -7.77 2.18 5.67
N GLN A 81 -8.54 1.12 5.92
CA GLN A 81 -8.04 -0.23 5.81
C GLN A 81 -7.85 -0.60 4.33
N ILE A 82 -6.63 -0.93 3.95
CA ILE A 82 -6.27 -1.20 2.55
C ILE A 82 -6.16 -2.69 2.19
N GLY A 83 -6.38 -3.59 3.15
CA GLY A 83 -6.11 -5.01 2.98
C GLY A 83 -6.15 -5.83 4.26
N HIS A 84 -5.57 -7.01 4.20
CA HIS A 84 -5.41 -7.92 5.33
C HIS A 84 -4.16 -8.80 5.17
N VAL A 85 -3.79 -9.47 6.26
CA VAL A 85 -2.66 -10.40 6.32
C VAL A 85 -3.21 -11.80 6.56
N GLU A 86 -2.66 -12.81 5.88
CA GLU A 86 -3.01 -14.21 6.11
C GLU A 86 -1.74 -15.08 6.14
N ARG A 87 -1.88 -16.36 6.50
CA ARG A 87 -0.75 -17.31 6.43
C ARG A 87 -0.42 -17.60 4.97
N GLY A 88 0.86 -17.60 4.63
CA GLY A 88 1.27 -17.71 3.25
C GLY A 88 2.75 -17.97 3.06
N SER A 89 3.26 -17.54 1.91
CA SER A 89 4.62 -17.81 1.42
C SER A 89 5.37 -16.50 1.12
N SER A 90 5.16 -15.46 1.93
CA SER A 90 5.83 -14.16 1.81
C SER A 90 5.46 -13.41 0.53
N ARG A 91 4.17 -13.41 0.15
CA ARG A 91 3.67 -12.77 -1.08
C ARG A 91 2.91 -11.49 -0.79
N LEU A 92 3.17 -10.47 -1.60
CA LEU A 92 2.35 -9.28 -1.70
C LEU A 92 1.41 -9.42 -2.90
N ILE A 93 0.10 -9.40 -2.64
CA ILE A 93 -0.94 -9.65 -3.64
C ILE A 93 -1.86 -8.43 -3.70
N LEU A 94 -2.19 -7.98 -4.91
CA LEU A 94 -3.23 -6.99 -5.16
C LEU A 94 -4.46 -7.67 -5.76
N GLU A 95 -5.59 -7.57 -5.07
CA GLU A 95 -6.92 -7.86 -5.60
C GLU A 95 -7.38 -6.69 -6.46
N THR A 96 -7.51 -6.94 -7.76
CA THR A 96 -7.80 -5.90 -8.75
C THR A 96 -9.28 -5.53 -8.78
N LEU A 97 -9.61 -4.38 -9.35
CA LEU A 97 -11.00 -3.94 -9.55
C LEU A 97 -11.83 -4.94 -10.39
N ALA A 98 -11.17 -5.70 -11.26
CA ALA A 98 -11.80 -6.74 -12.08
C ALA A 98 -12.06 -8.05 -11.32
N GLY A 99 -11.69 -8.13 -10.03
CA GLY A 99 -11.80 -9.33 -9.20
C GLY A 99 -10.66 -10.33 -9.40
N GLY A 100 -9.64 -9.98 -10.17
CA GLY A 100 -8.43 -10.78 -10.35
C GLY A 100 -7.45 -10.59 -9.19
N LYS A 101 -6.39 -11.41 -9.17
CA LYS A 101 -5.26 -11.24 -8.25
C LYS A 101 -3.97 -11.09 -9.06
N ARG A 102 -3.14 -10.13 -8.71
CA ARG A 102 -1.77 -10.01 -9.24
C ARG A 102 -0.76 -9.99 -8.12
N LEU A 103 0.43 -10.55 -8.37
CA LEU A 103 1.57 -10.32 -7.51
C LEU A 103 2.04 -8.88 -7.68
N VAL A 104 2.42 -8.26 -6.56
CA VAL A 104 3.11 -6.97 -6.55
C VAL A 104 4.58 -7.28 -6.37
N ASP A 105 5.37 -7.08 -7.41
CA ASP A 105 6.80 -7.39 -7.38
C ASP A 105 7.57 -6.44 -6.44
N VAL A 106 8.82 -6.76 -6.14
CA VAL A 106 9.73 -5.82 -5.47
C VAL A 106 10.14 -4.75 -6.49
N PRO A 107 10.14 -3.44 -6.14
CA PRO A 107 10.59 -2.41 -7.07
C PRO A 107 12.03 -2.69 -7.56
N GLN A 108 12.23 -2.76 -8.88
CA GLN A 108 13.57 -2.86 -9.48
C GLN A 108 14.13 -1.44 -9.72
N GLY A 109 14.95 -0.95 -8.79
CA GLY A 109 15.58 0.36 -8.90
C GLY A 109 14.65 1.55 -8.62
N GLU A 110 15.17 2.77 -8.81
CA GLU A 110 14.39 4.01 -8.63
C GLU A 110 13.63 4.37 -9.91
N LEU A 111 12.30 4.24 -9.88
CA LEU A 111 11.40 4.66 -10.97
C LEU A 111 11.52 6.16 -11.29
N LEU A 112 11.82 6.97 -10.28
CA LEU A 112 11.89 8.43 -10.36
C LEU A 112 13.24 8.89 -9.81
N PRO A 113 14.23 9.20 -10.67
CA PRO A 113 15.56 9.57 -10.20
C PRO A 113 15.51 10.90 -9.44
N ARG A 114 16.25 10.97 -8.32
CA ARG A 114 16.31 12.14 -7.42
C ARG A 114 14.98 12.47 -6.74
N ILE A 115 14.15 11.47 -6.48
CA ILE A 115 13.01 11.59 -5.57
C ILE A 115 13.49 11.29 -4.13
N CYS A 116 13.35 12.27 -3.25
CA CYS A 116 13.78 12.27 -1.84
C CYS A 116 15.29 12.03 -1.64
#